data_AF-A0A8X6NBP4-F1
#
_entry.id   AF-A0A8X6NBP4-F1
#
_cell.length_a   1.000
_cell.length_b   1.000
_cell.length_c   1.000
_cell.angle_alpha   90.00
_cell.angle_beta   90.00
_cell.angle_gamma   90.00
#
_symmetry.space_group_name_H-M   'P 1'
#
loop_
_entity.id
_entity.type
_entity.pdbx_description
1 polymer ?
#
loop_
_entity_poly.entity_id
_entity_poly.type
_entity_poly.pdbx_seq_one_letter_code
_entity_poly.pdbx_strand_id
1 'polypeptide(L)'
;MRSLAGDSVGEPLLKSLWLGRLPNGTQTILAALNESLDQLALIADKINDLTFLQGINSVAATSNHNTEHVEQQIVQLTQQVNELTSFMKRSCSPARNSKHVTINDLKNATINDLHLRY
;
A
#
# COMPACT_ATOMS: atom_id res chain seq x y z
N MET A 1 12.71 28.81 27.64
CA MET A 1 12.04 28.71 28.96
C MET A 1 12.59 29.72 29.95
N ARG A 2 13.89 29.72 30.25
CA ARG A 2 14.52 30.74 31.13
C ARG A 2 14.27 32.19 30.66
N SER A 3 14.45 32.45 29.35
CA SER A 3 14.15 33.77 28.75
C SER A 3 12.66 34.17 28.78
N LEU A 4 11.74 33.22 28.95
CA LEU A 4 10.29 33.49 29.01
C LEU A 4 9.80 33.69 30.45
N ALA A 5 10.43 33.01 31.40
CA ALA A 5 10.07 33.06 32.81
C ALA A 5 10.66 34.27 33.55
N GLY A 6 11.73 34.87 33.00
CA GLY A 6 12.50 35.92 33.68
C GLY A 6 13.23 35.38 34.92
N ASP A 7 14.16 36.15 35.47
CA ASP A 7 14.94 35.77 36.66
C ASP A 7 14.09 35.59 37.94
N SER A 8 12.76 35.78 37.87
CA SER A 8 11.86 35.66 39.03
C SER A 8 11.39 34.24 39.31
N VAL A 9 11.59 33.29 38.38
CA VAL A 9 11.13 31.90 38.54
C VAL A 9 12.31 31.02 38.94
N GLY A 10 12.25 30.49 40.17
CA GLY A 10 13.28 29.60 40.69
C GLY A 10 13.51 28.37 39.79
N GLU A 11 14.77 27.99 39.63
CA GLU A 11 15.21 26.84 38.83
C GLU A 11 14.44 25.52 39.10
N PRO A 12 14.07 25.14 40.33
CA PRO A 12 13.30 23.92 40.56
C PRO A 12 11.88 23.97 39.96
N LEU A 13 11.21 25.13 40.00
CA LEU A 13 9.89 25.29 39.38
C LEU A 13 10.00 25.26 37.86
N LEU A 14 11.01 25.93 37.31
CA LEU A 14 11.30 25.93 35.88
C LEU A 14 11.61 24.52 35.36
N LYS A 15 12.38 23.74 36.13
CA LYS A 15 12.69 22.33 35.84
C LYS A 15 11.44 21.46 35.85
N SER A 16 10.58 21.61 36.86
CA SER A 16 9.31 20.88 36.93
C SER A 16 8.39 21.20 35.75
N LEU A 17 8.23 22.48 35.43
CA LEU A 17 7.35 22.93 34.34
C LEU A 17 7.89 22.51 32.96
N TRP A 18 9.21 22.58 32.77
CA TRP A 18 9.86 22.11 31.55
C TRP A 18 9.75 20.60 31.39
N LEU A 19 10.00 19.84 32.45
CA LEU A 19 9.88 18.38 32.44
C LEU A 19 8.44 17.96 32.11
N GLY A 20 7.44 18.60 32.74
CA GLY A 20 6.02 18.33 32.49
C GLY A 20 5.55 18.59 31.04
N ARG A 21 6.35 19.28 30.22
CA ARG A 21 6.05 19.56 28.81
C ARG A 21 6.62 18.53 27.84
N LEU A 22 7.50 17.64 28.30
CA LEU A 22 8.14 16.61 27.46
C LEU A 22 7.28 15.34 27.33
N PRO A 23 7.52 14.48 26.31
CA PRO A 23 6.89 13.16 26.24
C PRO A 23 7.27 12.26 27.43
N ASN A 24 6.36 11.37 27.85
CA ASN A 24 6.50 10.53 29.05
C ASN A 24 7.82 9.69 29.06
N GLY A 25 8.23 9.16 27.90
CA GLY A 25 9.48 8.42 27.77
C GLY A 25 10.72 9.26 28.12
N THR A 26 10.77 10.51 27.64
CA THR A 26 11.85 11.45 27.94
C THR A 26 11.78 11.92 29.39
N GLN A 27 10.57 12.17 29.91
CA GLN A 27 10.36 12.59 31.31
C GLN A 27 10.92 11.57 32.30
N THR A 28 10.63 10.29 32.11
CA THR A 28 11.04 9.21 33.03
C THR A 28 12.57 9.14 33.14
N ILE A 29 13.27 9.27 32.01
CA ILE A 29 14.73 9.24 31.95
C ILE A 29 15.30 10.48 32.64
N LEU A 30 14.80 11.67 32.29
CA LEU A 30 15.26 12.94 32.85
C LEU A 30 14.92 13.12 34.34
N ALA A 31 13.83 12.52 34.82
CA ALA A 31 13.45 12.56 36.23
C ALA A 31 14.45 11.83 37.13
N ALA A 32 15.12 10.79 36.60
CA ALA A 32 16.20 10.09 37.29
C ALA A 32 17.52 10.89 37.29
N LEU A 33 17.65 11.90 36.43
CA LEU A 33 18.84 12.74 36.29
C LEU A 33 18.69 14.02 37.13
N ASN A 34 19.49 14.14 38.18
CA ASN A 34 19.47 15.32 39.06
C ASN A 34 20.39 16.45 38.57
N GLU A 35 20.40 16.70 37.26
CA GLU A 35 21.27 17.68 36.60
C GLU A 35 20.64 19.09 36.54
N SER A 36 21.45 20.08 36.16
CA SER A 36 20.98 21.45 35.88
C SER A 36 20.07 21.49 34.65
N LEU A 37 19.22 22.51 34.57
CA LEU A 37 18.25 22.61 33.48
C LEU A 37 18.90 22.61 32.08
N ASP A 38 20.07 23.23 31.96
CA ASP A 38 20.81 23.32 30.70
C ASP A 38 21.34 21.95 30.24
N GLN A 39 21.81 21.11 31.19
CA GLN A 39 22.24 19.75 30.89
C GLN A 39 21.06 18.82 30.58
N LEU A 40 19.95 18.97 31.30
CA LEU A 40 18.74 18.21 31.01
C LEU A 40 18.21 18.52 29.62
N ALA A 41 18.24 19.77 29.19
CA ALA A 41 17.85 20.16 27.84
C ALA A 41 18.70 19.45 26.78
N LEU A 42 20.02 19.44 26.96
CA LEU A 42 20.93 18.71 26.07
C LEU A 42 20.61 17.21 26.02
N ILE A 43 20.34 16.59 27.16
CA ILE A 43 19.99 15.16 27.23
C ILE A 43 18.63 14.90 26.56
N ALA A 44 17.66 15.78 26.74
CA ALA A 44 16.35 15.68 26.08
C ALA A 44 16.48 15.72 24.56
N ASP A 45 17.32 16.61 24.03
CA ASP A 45 17.59 16.70 22.60
C ASP A 45 18.21 15.40 22.07
N LYS A 46 19.19 14.83 22.79
CA LYS A 46 19.78 13.52 22.43
C LYS A 46 18.77 12.38 22.48
N ILE A 47 17.88 12.35 23.47
CA ILE A 47 16.80 11.35 23.53
C ILE A 47 15.88 11.50 22.32
N ASN A 48 15.52 12.74 21.97
CA ASN A 48 14.66 13.03 20.83
C ASN A 48 15.27 12.52 19.51
N ASP A 49 16.57 12.79 19.30
CA ASP A 49 17.30 12.28 18.13
C ASP A 49 17.27 10.74 18.06
N LEU A 50 17.48 10.05 19.18
CA LEU A 50 17.43 8.59 19.23
C LEU A 50 16.03 8.04 18.96
N THR A 51 14.99 8.68 19.50
CA THR A 51 13.60 8.25 19.26
C THR A 51 13.16 8.49 17.81
N PHE A 52 13.63 9.54 17.16
CA PHE A 52 13.35 9.81 15.75
C PHE A 52 13.94 8.70 14.85
N LEU A 53 15.16 8.24 15.15
CA LEU A 53 15.78 7.11 14.44
C LEU A 53 14.98 5.80 14.61
N GLN A 54 14.33 5.58 15.76
CA GLN A 54 13.46 4.43 15.97
C GLN A 54 12.13 4.55 15.20
N GLY A 55 11.59 5.78 15.07
CA GLY A 55 10.41 6.04 14.25
C GLY A 55 10.58 5.68 12.78
N ILE A 56 11.76 5.97 12.20
CA ILE A 56 12.07 5.63 10.80
C ILE A 56 12.04 4.10 10.55
N ASN A 57 12.57 3.31 11.50
CA ASN A 57 12.52 1.86 11.41
C ASN A 57 11.10 1.29 11.57
N SER A 58 10.22 1.98 12.32
CA SER A 58 8.82 1.58 12.49
C SER A 58 7.96 1.88 11.25
N VAL A 59 8.24 2.96 10.52
CA VAL A 59 7.54 3.29 9.26
C VAL A 59 7.79 2.23 8.19
N ALA A 60 8.96 1.59 8.15
CA ALA A 60 9.23 0.48 7.23
C ALA A 60 8.23 -0.69 7.40
N ALA A 61 7.81 -0.99 8.64
CA ALA A 61 6.87 -2.07 8.90
C ALA A 61 5.43 -1.76 8.41
N THR A 62 5.01 -0.49 8.48
CA THR A 62 3.68 -0.06 7.98
C THR A 62 3.65 0.16 6.47
N SER A 63 4.78 0.56 5.87
CA SER A 63 4.93 0.68 4.42
C SER A 63 4.75 -0.67 3.71
N ASN A 64 5.25 -1.76 4.29
CA ASN A 64 5.15 -3.10 3.70
C ASN A 64 3.69 -3.55 3.56
N HIS A 65 2.85 -3.32 4.58
CA HIS A 65 1.45 -3.75 4.52
C HIS A 65 0.62 -3.01 3.45
N ASN A 66 0.85 -1.70 3.30
CA ASN A 66 0.22 -0.92 2.25
C ASN A 66 0.70 -1.34 0.85
N THR A 67 1.98 -1.69 0.72
CA THR A 67 2.57 -2.14 -0.54
C THR A 67 2.02 -3.51 -0.94
N GLU A 68 1.96 -4.46 -0.01
CA GLU A 68 1.36 -5.78 -0.21
C GLU A 68 -0.12 -5.70 -0.60
N HIS A 69 -0.89 -4.81 0.04
CA HIS A 69 -2.30 -4.60 -0.29
C HIS A 69 -2.48 -4.02 -1.70
N VAL A 70 -1.65 -3.05 -2.10
CA VAL A 70 -1.67 -2.48 -3.45
C VAL A 70 -1.28 -3.51 -4.49
N GLU A 71 -0.25 -4.32 -4.25
CA GLU A 71 0.16 -5.41 -5.15
C GLU A 71 -0.97 -6.43 -5.34
N GLN A 72 -1.65 -6.83 -4.27
CA GLN A 72 -2.80 -7.73 -4.33
C GLN A 72 -3.94 -7.13 -5.16
N GLN A 73 -4.24 -5.84 -4.99
CA GLN A 73 -5.26 -5.15 -5.80
C GLN A 73 -4.89 -5.12 -7.28
N ILE A 74 -3.62 -4.89 -7.62
CA ILE A 74 -3.13 -4.89 -9.01
C ILE A 74 -3.30 -6.28 -9.63
N VAL A 75 -2.97 -7.36 -8.92
CA VAL A 75 -3.17 -8.74 -9.40
C VAL A 75 -4.66 -9.02 -9.64
N GLN A 76 -5.52 -8.62 -8.70
CA GLN A 76 -6.97 -8.82 -8.82
C GLN A 76 -7.58 -8.06 -10.01
N LEU A 77 -7.18 -6.81 -10.21
CA LEU A 77 -7.61 -5.99 -11.34
C LEU A 77 -7.10 -6.57 -12.67
N THR A 78 -5.85 -7.02 -12.71
CA THR A 78 -5.27 -7.66 -13.91
C THR A 78 -6.05 -8.92 -14.28
N GLN A 79 -6.46 -9.72 -13.29
CA GLN A 79 -7.26 -10.91 -13.52
C GLN A 79 -8.66 -10.57 -14.06
N GLN A 80 -9.35 -9.60 -13.48
CA GLN A 80 -10.65 -9.14 -13.96
C GLN A 80 -10.58 -8.60 -15.40
N VAL A 81 -9.53 -7.85 -15.74
CA VAL A 81 -9.32 -7.36 -17.11
C VAL A 81 -9.08 -8.52 -18.09
N ASN A 82 -8.32 -9.54 -17.70
CA ASN A 82 -8.10 -10.72 -18.52
C ASN A 82 -9.39 -11.53 -18.73
N GLU A 83 -10.22 -11.68 -17.71
CA GLU A 83 -11.52 -12.35 -17.79
C GLU A 83 -12.49 -11.59 -18.69
N LEU A 84 -12.60 -10.27 -18.51
CA LEU A 84 -13.41 -9.40 -19.36
C LEU A 84 -12.95 -9.44 -20.82
N THR A 85 -11.63 -9.38 -21.05
CA THR A 85 -11.04 -9.47 -22.40
C THR A 85 -11.36 -10.82 -23.05
N SER A 86 -11.30 -11.90 -22.27
CA SER A 86 -11.63 -13.25 -22.75
C SER A 86 -13.12 -13.40 -23.05
N PHE A 87 -13.98 -12.81 -22.22
CA PHE A 87 -15.43 -12.78 -22.45
C PHE A 87 -15.79 -12.00 -23.71
N MET A 88 -15.18 -10.82 -23.92
CA MET A 88 -15.36 -10.01 -25.13
C MET A 88 -14.90 -10.74 -26.40
N LYS A 89 -13.74 -11.41 -26.36
CA LYS A 89 -13.25 -12.23 -27.49
C LYS A 89 -14.20 -13.36 -27.83
N ARG A 90 -14.83 -14.00 -26.83
CA ARG A 90 -15.81 -15.07 -27.05
C ARG A 90 -17.14 -14.56 -27.59
N SER A 91 -17.62 -13.41 -27.12
CA SER A 91 -18.88 -12.81 -27.55
C SER A 91 -18.80 -12.14 -28.94
N CYS A 92 -17.59 -11.80 -29.42
CA CYS A 92 -17.34 -11.37 -30.80
C CYS A 92 -17.06 -12.50 -31.80
N SER A 93 -17.26 -13.77 -31.42
CA SER A 93 -17.19 -14.87 -32.39
C SER A 93 -18.28 -14.66 -33.46
N PRO A 94 -17.94 -14.54 -34.76
CA PRO A 94 -18.93 -14.35 -35.80
C PRO A 94 -19.86 -15.55 -35.84
N ALA A 95 -21.11 -15.35 -35.42
CA ALA A 95 -22.17 -16.30 -35.73
C ALA A 95 -22.30 -16.39 -37.26
N ARG A 96 -22.34 -17.63 -37.76
CA ARG A 96 -22.62 -18.01 -39.15
C ARG A 96 -21.56 -17.62 -40.19
N ASN A 97 -20.80 -18.62 -40.62
CA ASN A 97 -20.76 -18.85 -42.07
C ASN A 97 -21.58 -20.12 -42.38
N SER A 98 -22.83 -19.85 -42.74
CA SER A 98 -23.79 -20.81 -43.27
C SER A 98 -23.15 -21.54 -44.43
N LYS A 99 -23.13 -22.87 -44.42
CA LYS A 99 -22.75 -23.69 -45.57
C LYS A 99 -23.62 -23.26 -46.76
N HIS A 100 -23.07 -22.47 -47.66
CA HIS A 100 -23.71 -22.15 -48.93
C HIS A 100 -23.48 -23.34 -49.84
N VAL A 101 -24.38 -24.32 -49.78
CA VAL A 101 -24.43 -25.42 -50.74
C VAL A 101 -24.79 -24.82 -52.09
N THR A 102 -23.88 -24.92 -53.05
CA THR A 102 -24.14 -24.44 -54.41
C THR A 102 -24.94 -25.50 -55.17
N ILE A 103 -25.72 -25.09 -56.17
CA ILE A 103 -26.50 -26.04 -57.00
C ILE A 103 -25.60 -27.10 -57.67
N ASN A 104 -24.32 -26.79 -57.87
CA ASN A 104 -23.34 -27.74 -58.41
C ASN A 104 -23.01 -28.88 -57.44
N ASP A 105 -23.04 -28.63 -56.12
CA ASP A 105 -22.82 -29.65 -55.09
C ASP A 105 -23.99 -30.64 -55.04
N LEU A 106 -25.22 -30.18 -55.29
CA LEU A 106 -26.41 -31.02 -55.38
C LEU A 106 -26.44 -31.85 -56.67
N LYS A 107 -25.96 -31.31 -57.80
CA LYS A 107 -25.86 -32.06 -59.07
C LYS A 107 -24.84 -33.21 -58.99
N ASN A 108 -23.73 -33.00 -58.30
CA ASN A 108 -22.70 -34.04 -58.15
C ASN A 108 -23.17 -35.18 -57.23
N ALA A 109 -23.99 -34.89 -56.22
CA ALA A 109 -24.58 -35.91 -55.36
C ALA A 109 -25.56 -36.82 -56.13
N THR A 110 -26.40 -36.25 -57.01
CA THR A 110 -27.36 -37.03 -57.81
C THR A 110 -26.68 -37.89 -58.88
N ILE A 111 -25.57 -37.42 -59.46
CA ILE A 111 -24.82 -38.18 -60.49
C ILE A 111 -24.16 -39.43 -59.90
N ASN A 112 -23.64 -39.35 -58.67
CA ASN A 112 -23.00 -40.50 -58.02
C ASN A 112 -23.99 -41.56 -57.54
N ASP A 113 -25.24 -41.17 -57.25
CA ASP A 113 -26.29 -42.10 -56.78
C ASP A 113 -26.90 -42.94 -57.92
N LEU A 114 -26.74 -42.51 -59.18
CA LEU A 114 -27.19 -43.23 -60.38
C LEU A 114 -26.20 -44.29 -60.89
N HIS A 115 -25.00 -44.41 -60.29
CA HIS A 115 -23.98 -45.39 -60.72
C HIS A 115 -23.90 -46.64 -59.83
N LEU A 116 -24.78 -46.78 -58.83
CA LEU A 116 -24.79 -47.88 -57.85
C LEU A 116 -26.01 -48.82 -57.96
N ARG A 117 -26.79 -48.72 -59.04
CA ARG A 117 -27.98 -49.56 -59.28
C ARG A 117 -27.97 -50.36 -60.60
N TYR A 118 -26.81 -50.83 -61.03
CA TYR A 118 -26.65 -51.94 -61.96
C TYR A 118 -25.39 -52.73 -61.60
#